data_AF-A0A832N0N0-F1
#
_entry.id   AF-A0A832N0N0-F1
#
_cell.length_a   1.000
_cell.length_b   1.000
_cell.length_c   1.000
_cell.angle_alpha   90.00
_cell.angle_beta   90.00
_cell.angle_gamma   90.00
#
_symmetry.space_group_name_H-M   'P 1'
#
loop_
_entity.id
_entity.type
_entity.pdbx_description
1 polymer ?
#
loop_
_entity_poly.entity_id
_entity_poly.type
_entity_poly.pdbx_seq_one_letter_code
_entity_poly.pdbx_strand_id
1 'polypeptide(L)' 'MTEEAKTVKKEFAKKKRMAVEIASEIHDIVEDTLWSDYGKMPELSQKLVAAVSEANKFKEENGL' A
#
# COMPACT_ATOMS: atom_id res chain seq x y z
N MET A 1 15.10 6.56 -21.09
CA MET A 1 14.13 7.08 -20.09
C MET A 1 14.69 8.38 -19.54
N THR A 2 13.90 9.46 -19.55
CA THR A 2 14.28 10.73 -18.91
C THR A 2 14.40 10.55 -17.39
N GLU A 3 15.20 11.40 -16.73
CA GLU A 3 15.41 11.34 -15.28
C GLU A 3 14.09 11.56 -14.50
N GLU A 4 13.17 12.36 -15.05
CA GLU A 4 11.81 12.55 -14.53
C GLU A 4 11.01 11.23 -14.57
N ALA A 5 11.03 10.51 -15.69
CA ALA A 5 10.32 9.23 -15.81
C ALA A 5 10.87 8.16 -14.85
N LYS A 6 12.17 8.18 -14.53
CA LYS A 6 12.76 7.29 -13.51
C LYS A 6 12.30 7.67 -12.10
N THR A 7 12.25 8.96 -11.80
CA THR A 7 11.82 9.49 -10.49
C THR A 7 10.36 9.13 -10.22
N VAL A 8 9.49 9.37 -11.20
CA VAL A 8 8.06 9.05 -11.13
C VAL A 8 7.83 7.56 -10.89
N LYS A 9 8.54 6.67 -11.62
CA LYS A 9 8.44 5.22 -11.38
C LYS A 9 8.93 4.79 -10.00
N LYS A 10 9.97 5.44 -9.47
CA LYS A 10 10.49 5.16 -8.13
C LYS A 10 9.48 5.54 -7.04
N GLU A 11 8.85 6.70 -7.16
CA GLU A 11 7.79 7.14 -6.25
C GLU A 11 6.57 6.21 -6.32
N PHE A 12 6.17 5.79 -7.51
CA PHE A 12 5.10 4.80 -7.66
C PHE A 12 5.43 3.45 -7.01
N ALA A 13 6.66 2.96 -7.18
CA ALA A 13 7.12 1.73 -6.54
C ALA A 13 7.11 1.84 -5.01
N LYS A 14 7.49 3.00 -4.46
CA LYS A 14 7.43 3.28 -3.02
C LYS A 14 5.99 3.26 -2.50
N LYS A 15 5.06 3.88 -3.21
CA LYS A 15 3.62 3.86 -2.85
C LYS A 15 3.05 2.45 -2.87
N LYS A 16 3.39 1.65 -3.89
CA LYS A 16 3.01 0.23 -3.95
C LYS A 16 3.58 -0.58 -2.80
N ARG A 17 4.85 -0.36 -2.43
CA ARG A 17 5.46 -1.06 -1.30
C ARG A 17 4.72 -0.79 0.01
N MET A 18 4.31 0.45 0.26
CA MET A 18 3.50 0.80 1.44
C MET A 18 2.20 -0.01 1.51
N ALA A 19 1.48 -0.13 0.39
CA ALA A 19 0.25 -0.93 0.35
C ALA A 19 0.51 -2.42 0.61
N VAL A 20 1.62 -2.95 0.09
CA VAL A 20 2.01 -4.36 0.31
C VAL A 20 2.39 -4.62 1.76
N GLU A 21 3.12 -3.72 2.40
CA GLU A 21 3.51 -3.85 3.82
C GLU A 21 2.27 -3.93 4.73
N ILE A 22 1.26 -3.09 4.48
CA ILE A 22 -0.01 -3.14 5.23
C ILE A 22 -0.77 -4.45 4.95
N ALA A 23 -0.76 -4.92 3.69
CA ALA A 23 -1.39 -6.19 3.33
C ALA A 23 -0.70 -7.39 4.01
N SER A 24 0.62 -7.37 4.15
CA SER A 24 1.38 -8.37 4.90
C SER A 24 1.02 -8.37 6.38
N GLU A 25 0.89 -7.19 7.01
CA GLU A 25 0.47 -7.13 8.42
C GLU A 25 -0.96 -7.69 8.63
N ILE A 26 -1.87 -7.40 7.70
CA ILE A 26 -3.22 -7.99 7.71
C ILE A 26 -3.17 -9.51 7.54
N HIS A 27 -2.33 -10.02 6.64
CA HIS A 27 -2.11 -11.45 6.45
C HIS A 27 -1.65 -12.12 7.75
N ASP A 28 -0.64 -11.56 8.40
CA ASP A 28 -0.09 -12.12 9.64
C ASP A 28 -1.13 -12.13 10.77
N ILE A 29 -1.99 -11.10 10.86
CA ILE A 29 -3.11 -11.10 11.82
C ILE A 29 -4.11 -12.21 11.50
N VAL A 30 -4.46 -12.40 10.24
CA VAL A 30 -5.44 -13.42 9.84
C VAL A 30 -4.89 -14.84 10.04
N GLU A 31 -3.60 -15.06 9.78
CA GLU A 31 -2.97 -16.37 9.86
C GLU A 31 -2.57 -16.76 11.30
N ASP A 32 -1.97 -15.84 12.06
CA ASP A 32 -1.27 -16.19 13.31
C ASP A 32 -1.90 -15.58 14.57
N THR A 33 -2.43 -14.36 14.49
CA THR A 33 -2.78 -13.59 15.71
C THR A 33 -4.23 -13.12 15.78
N LEU A 34 -5.13 -13.74 15.02
CA LEU A 34 -6.52 -13.27 14.84
C LEU A 34 -7.22 -12.98 16.18
N TRP A 35 -7.16 -13.92 17.12
CA TRP A 35 -7.88 -13.81 18.39
C TRP A 35 -7.34 -12.73 19.33
N SER A 36 -6.08 -12.32 19.17
CA SER A 36 -5.44 -11.29 19.98
C SER A 36 -5.40 -9.91 19.30
N ASP A 37 -5.27 -9.87 17.98
CA ASP A 37 -4.99 -8.64 17.23
C ASP A 37 -6.13 -8.19 16.30
N TYR A 38 -7.27 -8.89 16.26
CA TYR A 38 -8.41 -8.51 15.38
C TYR A 38 -8.85 -7.05 15.53
N GLY A 39 -8.65 -6.43 16.70
CA GLY A 39 -8.98 -5.03 16.95
C GLY A 39 -8.22 -4.04 16.07
N LYS A 40 -7.06 -4.43 15.50
CA LYS A 40 -6.25 -3.62 14.58
C LYS A 40 -6.78 -3.66 13.14
N MET A 41 -7.57 -4.68 12.79
CA MET A 41 -8.04 -4.91 11.42
C MET A 41 -8.80 -3.74 10.80
N PRO A 42 -9.71 -3.03 11.50
CA PRO A 42 -10.41 -1.90 10.91
C PRO A 42 -9.48 -0.76 10.49
N GLU A 43 -8.51 -0.42 11.34
CA GLU A 43 -7.54 0.64 11.05
C GLU A 43 -6.60 0.23 9.90
N LEU A 44 -6.08 -0.99 9.94
CA LEU A 44 -5.22 -1.51 8.87
C LEU A 44 -5.95 -1.57 7.53
N SER A 45 -7.22 -1.97 7.53
CA SER A 45 -8.05 -1.99 6.33
C SER A 45 -8.24 -0.59 5.75
N GLN A 46 -8.50 0.42 6.59
CA GLN A 46 -8.59 1.82 6.13
C GLN A 46 -7.26 2.31 5.55
N LYS A 47 -6.14 2.02 6.22
CA LYS A 47 -4.80 2.36 5.73
C LYS A 47 -4.49 1.70 4.39
N LEU A 48 -4.86 0.42 4.22
CA LEU A 48 -4.67 -0.32 2.97
C LEU A 48 -5.45 0.34 1.83
N VAL A 49 -6.73 0.63 2.05
CA VAL A 49 -7.58 1.30 1.06
C VAL A 49 -6.99 2.66 0.66
N ALA A 50 -6.55 3.46 1.64
CA ALA A 50 -5.91 4.76 1.38
C ALA A 50 -4.61 4.60 0.57
N ALA A 51 -3.72 3.69 0.95
CA ALA A 51 -2.44 3.45 0.28
C ALA A 51 -2.64 2.99 -1.17
N VAL A 52 -3.59 2.08 -1.42
CA VAL A 52 -3.93 1.61 -2.77
C VAL A 52 -4.56 2.75 -3.59
N SER A 53 -5.48 3.52 -3.00
CA SER A 53 -6.09 4.66 -3.66
C SER A 53 -5.05 5.71 -4.06
N GLU A 54 -4.09 6.02 -3.18
CA GLU A 54 -3.00 6.94 -3.49
C GLU A 54 -2.09 6.42 -4.59
N ALA A 55 -1.75 5.13 -4.57
CA ALA A 55 -0.93 4.53 -5.62
C ALA A 55 -1.63 4.60 -6.97
N ASN A 56 -2.93 4.29 -7.02
CA ASN A 56 -3.73 4.35 -8.25
C ASN A 56 -3.87 5.79 -8.75
N LYS A 57 -4.17 6.75 -7.87
CA LYS A 57 -4.23 8.16 -8.22
C LYS A 57 -2.89 8.67 -8.76
N PHE A 58 -1.78 8.30 -8.12
CA PHE A 58 -0.44 8.65 -8.60
C PHE A 58 -0.16 8.04 -9.98
N LYS A 59 -0.60 6.80 -10.22
CA LYS A 59 -0.47 6.15 -11.53
C LYS A 59 -1.22 6.93 -12.62
N GLU A 60 -2.47 7.30 -12.34
CA GLU A 60 -3.32 8.06 -13.27
C GLU A 60 -2.76 9.46 -13.57
N GLU A 61 -2.38 10.21 -12.52
CA GLU A 61 -1.84 11.58 -12.65
C GLU A 61 -0.52 11.63 -13.44
N ASN A 62 0.26 10.55 -13.43
CA ASN A 62 1.56 10.48 -14.07
C ASN A 62 1.57 9.63 -15.35
N GLY A 63 0.41 9.13 -15.80
CA GLY A 63 0.29 8.34 -17.03
C GLY A 63 1.13 7.06 -17.03
N LEU A 64 1.25 6.39 -15.88
CA LEU A 64 2.08 5.21 -15.66
C LEU A 64 1.42 3.87 -16.03
#